data_AF-A0A836SB49-F1
#
_entry.id   AF-A0A836SB49-F1
#
_cell.length_a   1.000
_cell.length_b   1.000
_cell.length_c   1.000
_cell.angle_alpha   90.00
_cell.angle_beta   90.00
_cell.angle_gamma   90.00
#
_symmetry.space_group_name_H-M   'P 1'
#
loop_
_entity.id
_entity.type
_entity.pdbx_description
1 polymer ?
#
loop_
_entity_poly.entity_id
_entity_poly.type
_entity_poly.pdbx_seq_one_letter_code
_entity_poly.pdbx_strand_id
1 'polypeptide(L)'
;MSSNIQTSFTFQLGKESSFSVNAEVDGRSLEENGDNATRLGKTTDFAPGEQIGFLLYLPKDVEVLHIVSSLDDMQGKVSKIKTESISITEILRFTNTRQLTLSKPTTSVNSKIYTTWIGNNLGELILQEDQITVKLPPKKVTNTIQKPKIGLCEVSYNTQAILYRFNTPTKKSMEKIGPPPYPVEIYIVCEKKKK
;
A
#
# COMPACT_ATOMS: atom_id res chain seq x y z
N MET A 1 21.12 17.55 16.74
CA MET A 1 20.22 16.48 17.22
C MET A 1 19.05 16.42 16.26
N SER A 2 19.03 15.44 15.37
CA SER A 2 17.98 15.27 14.34
C SER A 2 16.77 14.61 14.97
N SER A 3 15.75 15.41 15.29
CA SER A 3 14.42 14.92 15.62
C SER A 3 13.80 14.37 14.33
N ASN A 4 13.85 13.04 14.15
CA ASN A 4 13.12 12.36 13.09
C ASN A 4 11.62 12.57 13.31
N ILE A 5 11.01 13.47 12.55
CA ILE A 5 9.57 13.65 12.54
C ILE A 5 8.98 12.53 11.68
N GLN A 6 8.41 11.50 12.32
CA GLN A 6 7.52 10.57 11.64
C GLN A 6 6.23 11.32 11.31
N THR A 7 6.01 11.68 10.05
CA THR A 7 4.67 12.01 9.57
C THR A 7 3.81 10.75 9.71
N SER A 8 3.02 10.69 10.77
CA SER A 8 2.07 9.59 10.98
C SER A 8 0.81 9.89 10.16
N PHE A 9 0.62 9.12 9.09
CA PHE A 9 -0.67 9.01 8.44
C PHE A 9 -1.50 8.02 9.25
N THR A 10 -2.44 8.51 10.05
CA THR A 10 -3.35 7.65 10.79
C THR A 10 -4.56 7.37 9.91
N PHE A 11 -4.69 6.13 9.43
CA PHE A 11 -5.90 5.67 8.75
C PHE A 11 -6.80 4.98 9.76
N GLN A 12 -7.99 5.54 9.98
CA GLN A 12 -9.05 4.84 10.67
C GLN A 12 -10.01 4.28 9.62
N LEU A 13 -9.90 2.98 9.35
CA LEU A 13 -10.78 2.26 8.44
C LEU A 13 -11.91 1.60 9.25
N GLY A 14 -13.14 1.72 8.73
CA GLY A 14 -14.36 1.27 9.38
C GLY A 14 -14.30 -0.15 9.94
N LYS A 15 -15.01 -0.34 11.05
CA LYS A 15 -15.09 -1.57 11.84
C LYS A 15 -15.97 -2.63 11.16
N GLU A 16 -15.68 -3.02 9.92
CA GLU A 16 -16.23 -4.25 9.33
C GLU A 16 -15.18 -5.01 8.49
N SER A 17 -15.06 -6.30 8.79
CA SER A 17 -13.97 -7.20 8.42
C SER A 17 -14.18 -7.83 7.04
N SER A 18 -13.51 -7.33 5.99
CA SER A 18 -13.14 -8.19 4.82
C SER A 18 -12.23 -7.55 3.76
N PHE A 19 -11.92 -6.25 3.79
CA PHE A 19 -11.14 -5.60 2.73
C PHE A 19 -9.86 -4.93 3.26
N SER A 20 -8.73 -5.15 2.59
CA SER A 20 -7.47 -4.45 2.86
C SER A 20 -7.35 -3.26 1.90
N VAL A 21 -7.56 -2.05 2.42
CA VAL A 21 -7.23 -0.81 1.73
C VAL A 21 -5.92 -0.30 2.31
N ASN A 22 -4.96 0.03 1.44
CA ASN A 22 -3.68 0.55 1.87
C ASN A 22 -3.39 1.87 1.16
N ALA A 23 -2.94 2.88 1.91
CA ALA A 23 -2.44 4.12 1.35
C ALA A 23 -1.13 4.50 2.01
N GLU A 24 -0.22 5.09 1.23
CA GLU A 24 1.09 5.52 1.69
C GLU A 24 1.56 6.73 0.88
N VAL A 25 2.39 7.58 1.47
CA VAL A 25 3.09 8.62 0.70
C VAL A 25 3.95 7.96 -0.36
N ASP A 26 3.99 8.56 -1.55
CA ASP A 26 4.87 8.07 -2.61
C ASP A 26 6.33 8.35 -2.24
N GLY A 27 6.94 7.38 -1.55
CA GLY A 27 8.34 7.42 -1.12
C GLY A 27 9.31 6.82 -2.14
N ARG A 28 8.83 6.41 -3.32
CA ARG A 28 9.66 5.82 -4.38
C ARG A 28 10.70 6.82 -4.87
N SER A 29 11.88 6.31 -5.19
CA SER A 29 12.99 7.09 -5.75
C SER A 29 12.72 7.54 -7.19
N LEU A 30 13.63 8.36 -7.75
CA LEU A 30 13.56 8.77 -9.15
C LEU A 30 13.69 7.57 -10.11
N GLU A 31 14.52 6.57 -9.76
CA GLU A 31 14.71 5.35 -10.56
C GLU A 31 13.44 4.49 -10.60
N GLU A 32 12.68 4.50 -9.51
CA GLU A 32 11.37 3.84 -9.38
C GLU A 32 10.22 4.70 -9.93
N ASN A 33 10.52 5.86 -10.53
CA ASN A 33 9.56 6.83 -11.06
C ASN A 33 8.57 7.38 -10.01
N GLY A 34 9.02 7.61 -8.77
CA GLY A 34 8.19 8.22 -7.73
C GLY A 34 7.76 9.65 -8.05
N ASP A 35 6.48 9.98 -7.83
CA ASP A 35 5.90 11.29 -8.15
C ASP A 35 6.56 12.42 -7.35
N ASN A 36 6.75 12.19 -6.04
CA ASN A 36 7.37 13.16 -5.14
C ASN A 36 8.84 13.39 -5.51
N ALA A 37 9.60 12.32 -5.74
CA ALA A 37 10.99 12.41 -6.17
C ALA A 37 11.11 13.18 -7.49
N THR A 38 10.24 12.90 -8.46
CA THR A 38 10.27 13.52 -9.79
C THR A 38 9.95 15.02 -9.75
N ARG A 39 8.92 15.44 -9.01
CA ARG A 39 8.49 16.85 -8.98
C ARG A 39 9.22 17.70 -7.95
N LEU A 40 9.49 17.14 -6.77
CA LEU A 40 9.98 17.88 -5.62
C LEU A 40 11.46 17.58 -5.32
N GLY A 41 12.04 16.55 -5.94
CA GLY A 41 13.41 16.11 -5.62
C GLY A 41 13.53 15.46 -4.24
N LYS A 42 12.41 15.01 -3.65
CA LYS A 42 12.37 14.47 -2.29
C LYS A 42 11.31 13.39 -2.13
N THR A 43 11.55 12.50 -1.18
CA THR A 43 10.65 11.40 -0.81
C THR A 43 10.07 11.56 0.60
N THR A 44 10.59 12.51 1.37
CA THR A 44 10.23 12.82 2.76
C THR A 44 10.41 14.32 3.04
N ASP A 45 10.09 14.77 4.26
CA ASP A 45 10.29 16.15 4.74
C ASP A 45 9.63 17.23 3.87
N PHE A 46 8.35 17.04 3.60
CA PHE A 46 7.54 17.99 2.83
C PHE A 46 7.27 19.27 3.62
N ALA A 47 7.36 20.41 2.93
CA ALA A 47 7.08 21.72 3.48
C ALA A 47 5.63 22.15 3.20
N PRO A 48 5.05 23.02 4.05
CA PRO A 48 3.79 23.68 3.72
C PRO A 48 3.80 24.38 2.36
N GLY A 49 2.72 24.25 1.59
CA GLY A 49 2.56 24.76 0.23
C GLY A 49 2.96 23.76 -0.85
N GLU A 50 3.55 22.62 -0.50
CA GLU A 50 3.89 21.56 -1.45
C GLU A 50 2.72 20.62 -1.73
N GLN A 51 2.69 20.11 -2.95
CA GLN A 51 1.77 19.05 -3.33
C GLN A 51 2.42 17.69 -3.08
N ILE A 52 1.91 16.97 -2.07
CA ILE A 52 2.42 15.66 -1.65
C ILE A 52 1.66 14.57 -2.41
N GLY A 53 2.38 13.78 -3.19
CA GLY A 53 1.89 12.58 -3.84
C GLY A 53 1.75 11.42 -2.85
N PHE A 54 0.64 10.69 -2.94
CA PHE A 54 0.42 9.45 -2.19
C PHE A 54 -0.29 8.42 -3.06
N LEU A 55 -0.03 7.16 -2.76
CA LEU A 55 -0.50 5.99 -3.50
C LEU A 55 -1.62 5.34 -2.70
N LEU A 56 -2.72 5.03 -3.38
CA LEU A 56 -3.84 4.27 -2.83
C LEU A 56 -3.95 2.94 -3.56
N TYR A 57 -3.85 1.84 -2.82
CA TYR A 57 -4.00 0.47 -3.30
C TYR A 57 -5.38 -0.05 -2.87
N LEU A 58 -6.18 -0.44 -3.85
CA LEU A 58 -7.55 -0.92 -3.64
C LEU A 58 -7.70 -2.33 -4.18
N PRO A 59 -8.48 -3.18 -3.50
CA PRO A 59 -8.98 -4.42 -4.09
C PRO A 59 -9.85 -4.13 -5.32
N LYS A 60 -9.94 -5.09 -6.25
CA LYS A 60 -10.70 -4.95 -7.51
C LYS A 60 -12.14 -4.45 -7.33
N ASP A 61 -12.81 -4.93 -6.30
CA ASP A 61 -14.24 -4.70 -6.06
C ASP A 61 -14.49 -3.45 -5.20
N VAL A 62 -13.47 -2.63 -4.95
CA VAL A 62 -13.57 -1.41 -4.15
C VAL A 62 -13.35 -0.18 -5.04
N GLU A 63 -14.13 0.88 -4.80
CA GLU A 63 -13.93 2.18 -5.43
C GLU A 63 -13.96 3.32 -4.42
N VAL A 64 -13.33 4.45 -4.79
CA VAL A 64 -13.30 5.66 -3.96
C VAL A 64 -14.55 6.48 -4.24
N LEU A 65 -15.32 6.80 -3.21
CA LEU A 65 -16.45 7.72 -3.28
C LEU A 65 -15.99 9.17 -3.12
N HIS A 66 -15.27 9.46 -2.04
CA HIS A 66 -14.77 10.79 -1.75
C HIS A 66 -13.53 10.73 -0.87
N ILE A 67 -12.71 11.76 -0.96
CA ILE A 67 -11.54 11.97 -0.11
C ILE A 67 -11.66 13.35 0.52
N VAL A 68 -11.53 13.41 1.85
CA VAL A 68 -11.58 14.64 2.64
C VAL A 68 -10.29 14.74 3.43
N SER A 69 -9.72 15.94 3.52
CA SER A 69 -8.61 16.19 4.43
C SER A 69 -9.08 16.97 5.65
N SER A 70 -8.36 16.86 6.77
CA SER A 70 -8.57 17.72 7.94
C SER A 70 -8.32 19.20 7.65
N LEU A 71 -7.76 19.54 6.48
CA LEU A 71 -7.36 20.87 6.06
C LEU A 71 -8.13 21.38 4.84
N ASP A 72 -9.26 20.76 4.48
CA ASP A 72 -9.99 21.08 3.24
C ASP A 72 -10.41 22.56 3.18
N ASP A 73 -10.88 23.11 4.30
CA ASP A 73 -11.22 24.54 4.47
C ASP A 73 -10.01 25.49 4.32
N MET A 74 -8.79 24.95 4.35
CA MET A 74 -7.53 25.68 4.28
C MET A 74 -6.80 25.46 2.95
N GLN A 75 -7.52 25.06 1.89
CA GLN A 75 -6.97 24.68 0.57
C GLN A 75 -6.28 23.30 0.56
N GLY A 76 -6.50 22.48 1.59
CA GLY A 76 -6.07 21.10 1.72
C GLY A 76 -6.82 20.15 0.79
N LYS A 77 -6.71 20.35 -0.52
CA LYS A 77 -7.47 19.56 -1.50
C LYS A 77 -6.68 18.34 -1.95
N VAL A 78 -7.39 17.22 -2.11
CA VAL A 78 -6.87 15.99 -2.71
C VAL A 78 -7.39 15.86 -4.14
N SER A 79 -6.50 15.56 -5.09
CA SER A 79 -6.84 15.33 -6.48
C SER A 79 -6.26 14.02 -7.00
N LYS A 80 -7.07 13.27 -7.76
CA LYS A 80 -6.63 12.06 -8.47
C LYS A 80 -5.78 12.49 -9.67
N ILE A 81 -4.61 11.88 -9.83
CA ILE A 81 -3.70 12.19 -10.94
C ILE A 81 -3.78 11.11 -12.02
N LYS A 82 -3.44 9.87 -11.65
CA LYS A 82 -3.40 8.74 -12.57
C LYS A 82 -3.51 7.43 -11.81
N THR A 83 -3.71 6.36 -12.54
CA THR A 83 -3.53 4.99 -12.03
C THR A 83 -2.28 4.41 -12.66
N GLU A 84 -1.45 3.74 -11.89
CA GLU A 84 -0.18 3.18 -12.35
C GLU A 84 0.06 1.76 -11.82
N SER A 85 0.89 1.01 -12.53
CA SER A 85 1.33 -0.31 -12.11
C SER A 85 2.68 -0.18 -11.39
N ILE A 86 2.80 -0.81 -10.22
CA ILE A 86 4.01 -0.77 -9.40
C ILE A 86 4.47 -2.21 -9.15
N SER A 87 5.78 -2.44 -9.25
CA SER A 87 6.39 -3.73 -8.89
C SER A 87 6.67 -3.74 -7.39
N ILE A 88 6.18 -4.75 -6.69
CA ILE A 88 6.40 -4.98 -5.26
C ILE A 88 7.30 -6.20 -5.10
N THR A 89 8.27 -6.10 -4.21
CA THR A 89 9.06 -7.24 -3.72
C THR A 89 8.89 -7.34 -2.21
N GLU A 90 8.49 -8.50 -1.71
CA GLU A 90 8.33 -8.75 -0.28
C GLU A 90 8.74 -10.17 0.10
N ILE A 91 8.96 -10.40 1.40
CA ILE A 91 9.35 -11.71 1.93
C ILE A 91 8.16 -12.35 2.64
N LEU A 92 7.80 -13.55 2.20
CA LEU A 92 6.74 -14.37 2.80
C LEU A 92 7.33 -15.54 3.59
N ARG A 93 6.79 -15.76 4.79
CA ARG A 93 7.24 -16.83 5.70
C ARG A 93 6.10 -17.77 6.05
N PHE A 94 6.15 -18.99 5.52
CA PHE A 94 5.21 -20.07 5.81
C PHE A 94 5.77 -20.95 6.94
N THR A 95 5.20 -20.84 8.14
CA THR A 95 5.57 -21.68 9.29
C THR A 95 4.58 -22.81 9.50
N ASN A 96 3.36 -22.47 9.92
CA ASN A 96 2.27 -23.41 10.22
C ASN A 96 1.03 -23.14 9.37
N THR A 97 0.93 -21.97 8.75
CA THR A 97 -0.16 -21.60 7.84
C THR A 97 0.22 -21.96 6.41
N ARG A 98 -0.75 -22.42 5.62
CA ARG A 98 -0.59 -22.64 4.16
C ARG A 98 -1.07 -21.46 3.32
N GLN A 99 -1.47 -20.38 3.97
CA GLN A 99 -1.94 -19.17 3.33
C GLN A 99 -1.34 -17.96 4.04
N LEU A 100 -1.02 -16.94 3.24
CA LEU A 100 -0.55 -15.64 3.68
C LEU A 100 -1.23 -14.56 2.84
N THR A 101 -1.17 -13.33 3.33
CA THR A 101 -1.70 -12.16 2.66
C THR A 101 -0.52 -11.32 2.19
N LEU A 102 -0.53 -10.94 0.91
CA LEU A 102 0.42 -10.00 0.33
C LEU A 102 0.23 -8.62 0.95
N SER A 103 1.29 -7.81 0.98
CA SER A 103 1.21 -6.44 1.49
C SER A 103 0.25 -5.56 0.67
N LYS A 104 0.16 -5.77 -0.64
CA LYS A 104 -0.74 -5.07 -1.58
C LYS A 104 -1.47 -6.07 -2.48
N PRO A 105 -2.69 -5.76 -2.95
CA PRO A 105 -3.38 -6.60 -3.93
C PRO A 105 -2.65 -6.60 -5.28
N THR A 106 -2.70 -7.71 -6.01
CA THR A 106 -2.19 -7.79 -7.39
C THR A 106 -3.12 -7.07 -8.37
N THR A 107 -2.64 -6.84 -9.60
CA THR A 107 -3.45 -6.22 -10.67
C THR A 107 -4.65 -7.07 -11.12
N SER A 108 -4.61 -8.39 -10.94
CA SER A 108 -5.63 -9.33 -11.37
C SER A 108 -5.47 -10.70 -10.71
N VAL A 109 -6.52 -11.53 -10.73
CA VAL A 109 -6.47 -12.92 -10.24
C VAL A 109 -5.49 -13.81 -11.01
N ASN A 110 -5.13 -13.43 -12.24
CA ASN A 110 -4.19 -14.16 -13.09
C ASN A 110 -2.78 -13.55 -13.03
N SER A 111 -2.55 -12.58 -12.15
CA SER A 111 -1.25 -11.93 -12.04
C SER A 111 -0.20 -12.94 -11.59
N LYS A 112 0.91 -12.96 -12.32
CA LYS A 112 2.04 -13.83 -12.01
C LYS A 112 2.74 -13.34 -10.75
N ILE A 113 2.95 -14.27 -9.80
CA ILE A 113 3.77 -14.05 -8.62
C ILE A 113 5.09 -14.78 -8.84
N TYR A 114 6.15 -14.03 -9.07
CA TYR A 114 7.49 -14.58 -9.19
C TYR A 114 7.96 -14.94 -7.78
N THR A 115 8.34 -16.19 -7.56
CA THR A 115 8.68 -16.69 -6.23
C THR A 115 10.09 -17.29 -6.25
N THR A 116 10.95 -16.78 -5.38
CA THR A 116 12.30 -17.31 -5.14
C THR A 116 12.37 -17.86 -3.72
N TRP A 117 12.44 -19.18 -3.58
CA TRP A 117 12.50 -19.83 -2.28
C TRP A 117 13.88 -19.70 -1.65
N ILE A 118 13.90 -19.26 -0.39
CA ILE A 118 15.03 -19.22 0.50
C ILE A 118 14.91 -20.42 1.45
N GLY A 119 15.62 -21.51 1.16
CA GLY A 119 15.56 -22.75 1.93
C GLY A 119 14.57 -23.77 1.36
N ASN A 120 13.58 -24.21 2.14
CA ASN A 120 12.64 -25.23 1.69
C ASN A 120 11.70 -24.67 0.61
N ASN A 121 11.80 -25.21 -0.60
CA ASN A 121 10.81 -24.97 -1.65
C ASN A 121 9.51 -25.72 -1.32
N LEU A 122 8.41 -24.98 -1.14
CA LEU A 122 7.08 -25.52 -0.83
C LEU A 122 6.13 -25.58 -2.06
N GLY A 123 6.65 -25.30 -3.25
CA GLY A 123 5.93 -25.28 -4.52
C GLY A 123 5.59 -23.86 -5.01
N GLU A 124 4.81 -23.78 -6.08
CA GLU A 124 4.35 -22.51 -6.65
C GLU A 124 3.16 -21.95 -5.86
N LEU A 125 3.21 -20.65 -5.56
CA LEU A 125 2.13 -19.97 -4.85
C LEU A 125 0.91 -19.79 -5.74
N ILE A 126 -0.27 -20.07 -5.19
CA ILE A 126 -1.56 -19.93 -5.86
C ILE A 126 -2.25 -18.67 -5.33
N LEU A 127 -2.33 -17.64 -6.17
CA LEU A 127 -3.11 -16.44 -5.89
C LEU A 127 -4.60 -16.77 -5.82
N GLN A 128 -5.31 -16.22 -4.84
CA GLN A 128 -6.74 -16.41 -4.65
C GLN A 128 -7.55 -15.32 -5.38
N GLU A 129 -8.87 -15.51 -5.47
CA GLU A 129 -9.79 -14.60 -6.17
C GLU A 129 -9.81 -13.18 -5.57
N ASP A 130 -9.44 -13.03 -4.30
CA ASP A 130 -9.35 -11.74 -3.61
C ASP A 130 -8.11 -10.91 -4.00
N GLN A 131 -7.23 -11.45 -4.85
CA GLN A 131 -6.03 -10.80 -5.40
C GLN A 131 -4.98 -10.43 -4.35
N ILE A 132 -5.14 -10.84 -3.10
CA ILE A 132 -4.20 -10.49 -2.01
C ILE A 132 -3.80 -11.72 -1.21
N THR A 133 -4.61 -12.76 -1.18
CA THR A 133 -4.27 -14.01 -0.49
C THR A 133 -3.51 -14.93 -1.42
N VAL A 134 -2.39 -15.48 -0.94
CA VAL A 134 -1.62 -16.51 -1.61
C VAL A 134 -1.63 -17.79 -0.81
N LYS A 135 -1.77 -18.93 -1.50
CA LYS A 135 -1.77 -20.26 -0.88
C LYS A 135 -0.65 -21.13 -1.40
N LEU A 136 -0.10 -21.95 -0.52
CA LEU A 136 0.71 -23.09 -0.92
C LEU A 136 -0.17 -24.09 -1.68
N PRO A 137 0.39 -24.84 -2.64
CA PRO A 137 -0.36 -25.86 -3.36
C PRO A 137 -0.85 -26.94 -2.39
N PRO A 138 -1.88 -27.74 -2.71
CA PRO A 138 -2.30 -28.84 -1.85
C PRO A 138 -1.13 -29.78 -1.51
N LYS A 139 -1.05 -30.29 -0.28
CA LYS A 139 -0.03 -31.31 0.05
C LYS A 139 -0.32 -32.53 -0.81
N LYS A 140 0.68 -33.00 -1.57
CA LYS A 140 0.60 -34.34 -2.18
C LYS A 140 0.50 -35.35 -1.04
N VAL A 141 -0.55 -36.17 -1.05
CA VAL A 141 -0.73 -37.24 -0.07
C VAL A 141 0.34 -38.29 -0.35
N THR A 142 1.37 -38.33 0.50
CA THR A 142 2.38 -39.38 0.50
C THR A 142 2.28 -40.12 1.83
N ASN A 143 2.30 -41.46 1.82
CA ASN A 143 2.16 -42.33 2.99
C ASN A 143 3.32 -42.24 4.03
N THR A 144 4.09 -41.16 3.99
CA THR A 144 5.20 -40.87 4.90
C THR A 144 4.87 -39.65 5.76
N ILE A 145 5.07 -39.78 7.08
CA ILE A 145 4.92 -38.70 8.04
C ILE A 145 6.01 -37.65 7.77
N GLN A 146 5.69 -36.60 7.01
CA GLN A 146 6.60 -35.48 6.77
C GLN A 146 6.50 -34.47 7.91
N LYS A 147 7.63 -34.16 8.56
CA LYS A 147 7.75 -33.05 9.51
C LYS A 147 7.32 -31.73 8.85
N PRO A 148 6.66 -30.81 9.57
CA PRO A 148 6.30 -29.50 9.02
C PRO A 148 7.57 -28.78 8.56
N LYS A 149 7.59 -28.40 7.28
CA LYS A 149 8.68 -27.61 6.70
C LYS A 149 8.31 -26.14 6.76
N ILE A 150 9.22 -25.32 7.28
CA ILE A 150 9.14 -23.87 7.20
C ILE A 150 9.70 -23.45 5.84
N GLY A 151 8.95 -22.64 5.11
CA GLY A 151 9.37 -22.03 3.86
C GLY A 151 9.48 -20.52 4.01
N LEU A 152 10.56 -19.95 3.47
CA LEU A 152 10.75 -18.51 3.33
C LEU A 152 10.92 -18.25 1.83
N CYS A 153 10.20 -17.30 1.26
CA CYS A 153 10.41 -16.91 -0.12
C CYS A 153 10.36 -15.40 -0.29
N GLU A 154 11.18 -14.91 -1.20
CA GLU A 154 11.00 -13.59 -1.78
C GLU A 154 9.98 -13.73 -2.92
N VAL A 155 9.01 -12.83 -2.94
CA VAL A 155 8.01 -12.75 -4.00
C VAL A 155 8.06 -11.40 -4.67
N SER A 156 7.95 -11.39 -5.99
CA SER A 156 7.80 -10.18 -6.80
C SER A 156 6.52 -10.25 -7.62
N TYR A 157 5.75 -9.17 -7.61
CA TYR A 157 4.47 -9.08 -8.33
C TYR A 157 4.12 -7.62 -8.66
N ASN A 158 3.20 -7.44 -9.60
CA ASN A 158 2.68 -6.12 -9.93
C ASN A 158 1.37 -5.85 -9.19
N THR A 159 1.27 -4.64 -8.63
CA THR A 159 0.06 -4.07 -8.04
C THR A 159 -0.41 -2.86 -8.86
N GLN A 160 -1.66 -2.44 -8.65
CA GLN A 160 -2.20 -1.22 -9.22
C GLN A 160 -2.43 -0.19 -8.11
N ALA A 161 -1.81 0.98 -8.27
CA ALA A 161 -1.96 2.10 -7.35
C ALA A 161 -2.66 3.27 -8.04
N ILE A 162 -3.52 3.96 -7.31
CA ILE A 162 -4.06 5.25 -7.73
C ILE A 162 -3.19 6.34 -7.08
N LEU A 163 -2.52 7.12 -7.91
CA LEU A 163 -1.76 8.28 -7.46
C LEU A 163 -2.71 9.46 -7.23
N TYR A 164 -2.72 9.94 -6.00
CA TYR A 164 -3.34 11.19 -5.60
C TYR A 164 -2.29 12.22 -5.22
N ARG A 165 -2.65 13.49 -5.29
CA ARG A 165 -1.86 14.59 -4.72
C ARG A 165 -2.69 15.34 -3.71
N PHE A 166 -2.10 15.60 -2.56
CA PHE A 166 -2.62 16.47 -1.52
C PHE A 166 -1.90 17.81 -1.59
N ASN A 167 -2.66 18.88 -1.84
CA ASN A 167 -2.14 20.24 -1.82
C ASN A 167 -2.06 20.74 -0.37
N THR A 168 -0.87 20.77 0.21
CA THR A 168 -0.73 21.28 1.58
C THR A 168 -1.00 22.80 1.61
N PRO A 169 -1.68 23.31 2.65
CA PRO A 169 -1.84 24.75 2.81
C PRO A 169 -0.51 25.48 2.95
N THR A 170 -0.51 26.78 2.64
CA THR A 170 0.69 27.62 2.77
C THR A 170 1.18 27.70 4.21
N LYS A 171 2.48 27.98 4.39
CA LYS A 171 3.11 28.15 5.72
C LYS A 171 2.31 29.08 6.64
N LYS A 172 1.90 30.25 6.16
CA LYS A 172 1.09 31.23 6.90
C LYS A 172 -0.25 30.66 7.39
N SER A 173 -0.84 29.73 6.64
CA SER A 173 -2.09 29.08 7.02
C SER A 173 -1.82 28.00 8.06
N MET A 174 -0.79 27.18 7.84
CA MET A 174 -0.40 26.10 8.74
C MET A 174 0.03 26.61 10.12
N GLU A 175 0.73 27.75 10.19
CA GLU A 175 1.12 28.41 11.45
C GLU A 175 -0.08 28.78 12.35
N LYS A 176 -1.29 28.90 11.80
CA LYS A 176 -2.51 29.14 12.59
C LYS A 176 -2.98 27.91 13.36
N ILE A 177 -2.56 26.72 12.93
CA ILE A 177 -2.95 25.42 13.50
C ILE A 177 -2.04 25.04 14.67
N GLY A 178 -0.80 25.54 14.67
CA GLY A 178 0.18 25.30 15.74
C GLY A 178 1.62 25.30 15.22
N PRO A 179 2.61 24.99 16.06
CA PRO A 179 3.98 24.75 15.61
C PRO A 179 4.08 23.42 14.86
N PRO A 180 5.03 23.28 13.91
CA PRO A 180 5.31 21.99 13.28
C PRO A 180 5.80 20.94 14.32
N PRO A 181 5.58 19.64 14.07
CA PRO A 181 4.95 19.05 12.89
C PRO A 181 3.45 19.32 12.80
N TYR A 182 2.97 19.65 11.60
CA TYR A 182 1.57 19.92 11.38
C TYR A 182 0.80 18.60 11.20
N PRO A 183 -0.24 18.33 12.01
CA PRO A 183 -1.06 17.14 11.82
C PRO A 183 -1.91 17.30 10.57
N VAL A 184 -1.82 16.32 9.67
CA VAL A 184 -2.66 16.23 8.47
C VAL A 184 -3.31 14.87 8.45
N GLU A 185 -4.63 14.83 8.38
CA GLU A 185 -5.39 13.59 8.24
C GLU A 185 -6.09 13.59 6.88
N ILE A 186 -6.07 12.43 6.22
CA ILE A 186 -6.77 12.20 4.95
C ILE A 186 -7.73 11.05 5.16
N TYR A 187 -9.02 11.35 5.07
CA TYR A 187 -10.13 10.43 5.16
C TYR A 187 -10.54 9.99 3.77
N ILE A 188 -10.41 8.70 3.47
CA ILE A 188 -10.77 8.11 2.18
C ILE A 188 -12.02 7.25 2.41
N VAL A 189 -13.13 7.63 1.78
CA VAL A 189 -14.36 6.86 1.84
C VAL A 189 -14.47 6.03 0.59
N CYS A 190 -14.58 4.72 0.80
CA CYS A 190 -14.69 3.72 -0.26
C CYS A 190 -15.99 2.95 -0.14
N GLU A 191 -16.46 2.41 -1.26
CA GLU A 191 -17.55 1.44 -1.29
C GLU A 191 -17.22 0.23 -2.16
N LYS A 192 -18.02 -0.83 -1.99
CA LYS A 192 -17.94 -2.00 -2.85
C LYS A 192 -18.70 -1.72 -4.15
N LYS A 193 -18.06 -1.97 -5.28
CA LYS A 193 -18.68 -1.87 -6.61
C LYS A 193 -19.90 -2.78 -6.67
N LYS A 194 -21.02 -2.24 -7.14
CA LYS A 194 -22.21 -3.04 -7.45
C LYS A 194 -21.90 -3.91 -8.67
N LYS A 195 -22.14 -5.22 -8.55
CA LYS A 195 -21.99 -6.18 -9.65
C LYS A 195 -23.06 -5.98 -10.71
#